data_AF-A0A8T4JAI6-F1
#
_entry.id   AF-A0A8T4JAI6-F1
#
_cell.length_a   1.000
_cell.length_b   1.000
_cell.length_c   1.000
_cell.angle_alpha   90.00
_cell.angle_beta   90.00
_cell.angle_gamma   90.00
#
_symmetry.space_group_name_H-M   'P 1'
#
loop_
_entity.id
_entity.type
_entity.pdbx_description
1 polymer ?
#
loop_
_entity_poly.entity_id
_entity_poly.type
_entity_poly.pdbx_seq_one_letter_code
_entity_poly.pdbx_strand_id
1 'polypeptide(L)' 'AVAWGAIADAGYVARNELAESMAEFGFETVGSAEAFTVAEDLLRAGDDVAAIVRIDWSRAATLLPLLDSARLRDLVPV' A
#
# COMPACT_ATOMS: atom_id res chain seq x y z
N ALA A 1 -0.48 12.28 8.87
CA ALA A 1 0.72 11.53 8.41
C ALA A 1 0.28 10.52 7.34
N VAL A 2 1.12 10.27 6.33
CA VAL A 2 0.79 9.32 5.25
C VAL A 2 1.77 8.15 5.28
N ALA A 3 1.24 6.93 5.41
CA ALA A 3 1.99 5.69 5.24
C ALA A 3 1.99 5.31 3.75
N TRP A 4 3.14 5.42 3.10
CA TRP A 4 3.29 5.14 1.68
C TRP A 4 3.58 3.66 1.43
N GLY A 5 2.82 3.06 0.52
CA GLY A 5 3.11 1.76 -0.08
C GLY A 5 4.21 1.88 -1.14
N ALA A 6 4.24 0.90 -2.06
CA ALA A 6 5.30 0.80 -3.05
C ALA A 6 5.14 1.85 -4.17
N ILE A 7 6.06 2.80 -4.28
CA ILE A 7 6.10 3.80 -5.36
C ILE A 7 7.02 3.30 -6.49
N ALA A 8 6.47 3.15 -7.70
CA ALA A 8 7.14 2.47 -8.82
C ALA A 8 8.33 3.23 -9.40
N ASP A 9 8.24 4.56 -9.43
CA ASP A 9 9.06 5.45 -10.26
C ASP A 9 9.94 6.41 -9.46
N ALA A 10 9.85 6.38 -8.12
CA ALA A 10 10.62 7.25 -7.24
C ALA A 10 10.94 6.61 -5.88
N GLY A 11 12.01 7.09 -5.25
CA GLY A 11 12.34 6.74 -3.87
C GLY A 11 12.97 5.35 -3.70
N TYR A 12 12.71 4.72 -2.56
CA TYR A 12 13.42 3.50 -2.13
C TYR A 12 13.12 2.29 -3.02
N VAL A 13 11.85 2.08 -3.39
CA VAL A 13 11.43 0.93 -4.21
C VAL A 13 12.06 1.00 -5.60
N ALA A 14 11.97 2.14 -6.28
CA ALA A 14 12.57 2.34 -7.59
C ALA A 14 14.10 2.19 -7.59
N ARG A 15 14.80 2.74 -6.58
CA ARG A 15 16.27 2.67 -6.49
C ARG A 15 16.84 1.28 -6.22
N ASN A 16 16.05 0.41 -5.60
CA ASN A 16 16.49 -0.92 -5.19
C ASN A 16 15.75 -2.03 -5.96
N GLU A 17 15.03 -1.69 -7.03
CA GLU A 17 14.34 -2.64 -7.91
C GLU A 17 13.38 -3.58 -7.15
N LEU A 18 12.76 -3.10 -6.07
CA LEU A 18 11.97 -3.93 -5.16
C LEU A 18 10.54 -4.21 -5.64
N ALA A 19 10.14 -3.65 -6.77
CA ALA A 19 8.76 -3.73 -7.26
C ALA A 19 8.28 -5.18 -7.41
N GLU A 20 9.10 -6.05 -8.01
CA GLU A 20 8.78 -7.46 -8.23
C GLU A 20 8.69 -8.21 -6.90
N SER A 21 9.70 -8.07 -6.02
CA SER A 21 9.68 -8.72 -4.71
C SER A 21 8.52 -8.26 -3.82
N MET A 22 8.08 -7.00 -3.91
CA MET A 22 6.91 -6.52 -3.18
C MET A 22 5.61 -7.10 -3.74
N ALA A 23 5.49 -7.16 -5.08
CA ALA A 23 4.35 -7.79 -5.75
C ALA A 23 4.27 -9.29 -5.42
N GLU A 24 5.40 -9.95 -5.15
CA GLU A 24 5.43 -11.34 -4.73
C GLU A 24 4.66 -11.62 -3.43
N PHE A 25 4.57 -10.62 -2.54
CA PHE A 25 3.81 -10.67 -1.30
C PHE A 25 2.41 -10.03 -1.41
N GLY A 26 1.99 -9.63 -2.62
CA GLY A 26 0.69 -8.99 -2.86
C GLY A 26 0.69 -7.47 -2.66
N PHE A 27 1.85 -6.83 -2.49
CA PHE A 27 1.96 -5.36 -2.45
C PHE A 27 2.31 -4.83 -3.83
N GLU A 28 1.32 -4.32 -4.54
CA GLU A 28 1.51 -3.77 -5.87
C GLU A 28 2.02 -2.33 -5.81
N THR A 29 2.65 -1.90 -6.90
CA THR A 29 3.17 -0.55 -7.02
C THR A 29 2.12 0.43 -7.52
N VAL A 30 2.27 1.68 -7.11
CA VAL A 30 1.55 2.84 -7.63
C VAL A 30 2.55 3.83 -8.22
N GLY A 31 2.16 4.62 -9.22
CA GLY A 31 3.00 5.70 -9.74
C GLY A 31 3.03 6.89 -8.77
N SER A 32 4.12 7.65 -8.72
CA SER A 32 4.23 8.83 -7.85
C SER A 32 3.13 9.86 -8.11
N ALA A 33 2.76 10.10 -9.37
CA ALA A 33 1.68 11.02 -9.74
C ALA A 33 0.30 10.55 -9.23
N GLU A 34 0.03 9.24 -9.32
CA GLU A 34 -1.19 8.63 -8.79
C GLU A 34 -1.22 8.76 -7.26
N ALA A 35 -0.10 8.44 -6.60
CA ALA A 35 0.02 8.53 -5.15
C ALA A 35 -0.20 9.96 -4.64
N PHE A 36 0.33 10.97 -5.32
CA PHE A 36 0.10 12.37 -4.95
C PHE A 36 -1.33 12.81 -5.19
N THR A 37 -1.98 12.36 -6.28
CA THR A 37 -3.41 12.64 -6.51
C THR A 37 -4.26 12.16 -5.33
N VAL A 38 -4.05 10.90 -4.90
CA VAL A 38 -4.77 10.33 -3.75
C VAL A 38 -4.40 11.05 -2.45
N ALA A 39 -3.14 11.44 -2.27
CA ALA A 39 -2.72 12.16 -1.08
C ALA A 39 -3.39 13.53 -0.94
N GLU A 40 -3.63 14.24 -2.05
CA GLU A 40 -4.39 15.50 -2.01
C GLU A 40 -5.82 15.29 -1.53
N ASP A 41 -6.48 14.20 -1.95
CA ASP A 41 -7.84 13.89 -1.51
C ASP A 41 -7.89 13.55 -0.02
N LEU A 42 -6.91 12.80 0.47
CA LEU A 42 -6.76 12.51 1.90
C LEU A 42 -6.50 13.77 2.73
N LEU A 43 -5.69 14.70 2.22
CA LEU A 43 -5.45 15.99 2.87
C LEU A 43 -6.73 16.84 2.95
N ARG A 44 -7.60 16.77 1.93
CA ARG A 44 -8.91 17.45 1.93
C ARG A 44 -9.91 16.80 2.89
N ALA A 45 -9.87 15.48 3.05
CA ALA A 45 -10.71 14.75 3.98
C ALA A 45 -10.42 15.11 5.45
N GLY A 46 -9.18 15.53 5.75
CA GLY A 46 -8.78 16.00 7.07
C GLY A 46 -8.40 14.89 8.05
N ASP A 47 -8.06 13.70 7.55
CA ASP A 47 -7.63 12.57 8.38
C ASP A 47 -6.22 12.82 8.98
N ASP A 48 -6.08 12.60 10.29
CA ASP A 48 -4.80 12.75 10.98
C ASP A 48 -3.75 11.74 10.48
N VAL A 49 -4.17 10.54 10.08
CA VAL A 49 -3.32 9.46 9.57
C VAL A 49 -4.04 8.68 8.49
N ALA A 50 -3.37 8.46 7.35
CA ALA A 50 -3.88 7.64 6.25
C ALA A 50 -2.77 6.80 5.62
N ALA A 51 -3.16 5.78 4.85
CA ALA A 51 -2.24 4.95 4.08
C ALA A 51 -2.62 4.96 2.60
N ILE A 52 -1.61 4.95 1.73
CA ILE A 52 -1.79 4.82 0.27
C ILE A 52 -1.00 3.59 -0.16
N VAL A 53 -1.70 2.50 -0.44
CA VAL A 53 -1.10 1.22 -0.82
C VAL A 53 -2.05 0.47 -1.74
N ARG A 54 -1.50 -0.24 -2.73
CA ARG A 54 -2.25 -1.17 -3.58
C ARG A 54 -1.93 -2.59 -3.15
N ILE A 55 -2.97 -3.37 -2.85
CA ILE A 55 -2.83 -4.70 -2.28
C ILE A 55 -3.69 -5.68 -3.08
N ASP A 56 -3.07 -6.74 -3.60
CA ASP A 56 -3.76 -7.96 -3.96
C ASP A 56 -4.05 -8.74 -2.67
N TRP A 57 -5.26 -8.54 -2.14
CA TRP A 57 -5.67 -9.14 -0.88
C TRP A 57 -5.73 -10.66 -0.92
N SER A 58 -6.03 -11.26 -2.08
CA SER A 58 -6.10 -12.72 -2.22
C SER A 58 -4.70 -13.33 -2.04
N ARG A 59 -3.71 -12.72 -2.68
CA ARG A 59 -2.31 -13.12 -2.56
C ARG A 59 -1.75 -12.80 -1.17
N ALA A 60 -2.00 -11.60 -0.67
CA ALA A 60 -1.47 -11.16 0.61
C ALA A 60 -2.01 -11.99 1.78
N ALA A 61 -3.32 -12.27 1.81
CA ALA A 61 -3.95 -13.09 2.87
C ALA A 61 -3.39 -14.52 2.90
N THR A 62 -3.03 -15.08 1.74
CA THR A 62 -2.42 -16.41 1.65
C THR A 62 -1.00 -16.44 2.21
N LEU A 63 -0.23 -15.36 2.02
CA LEU A 63 1.22 -15.34 2.31
C LEU A 63 1.55 -14.71 3.66
N LEU A 64 0.66 -13.90 4.23
CA LEU A 64 0.93 -13.09 5.43
C LEU A 64 -0.07 -13.45 6.54
N PRO A 65 0.28 -14.41 7.44
CA PRO A 65 -0.58 -14.82 8.56
C PRO A 65 -1.00 -13.66 9.49
N LEU A 66 -0.26 -12.55 9.47
CA LEU A 66 -0.60 -11.35 10.23
C LEU A 66 -1.96 -10.74 9.81
N LEU A 67 -2.40 -10.96 8.56
CA LEU A 67 -3.65 -10.40 8.05
C LEU A 67 -4.89 -11.04 8.68
N ASP A 68 -4.79 -12.23 9.27
CA ASP A 68 -5.85 -12.86 10.06
C ASP A 68 -5.99 -12.27 11.47
N SER A 69 -5.17 -11.28 11.84
CA SER A 69 -5.24 -10.67 13.15
C SER A 69 -6.51 -9.84 13.33
N ALA A 70 -7.05 -9.85 14.56
CA ALA A 70 -8.24 -9.07 14.92
C ALA A 70 -8.09 -7.55 14.69
N ARG A 71 -6.86 -7.04 14.56
CA ARG A 71 -6.59 -5.63 14.26
C ARG A 71 -6.88 -5.28 12.80
N LEU A 72 -6.76 -6.24 11.88
CA LEU A 72 -6.85 -6.02 10.43
C LEU A 72 -8.16 -6.53 9.81
N ARG A 73 -9.04 -7.13 10.61
CA ARG A 73 -10.34 -7.67 10.19
C ARG A 73 -11.21 -6.75 9.35
N ASP A 74 -11.18 -5.44 9.63
CA ASP A 74 -12.04 -4.46 8.94
C ASP A 74 -11.29 -3.76 7.79
N LEU A 75 -10.01 -4.11 7.59
CA LEU A 75 -9.17 -3.63 6.50
C LEU A 75 -9.11 -4.64 5.34
N VAL A 76 -9.07 -5.94 5.66
CA VAL A 76 -9.01 -7.02 4.67
C VAL A 76 -10.42 -7.27 4.11
N PRO A 77 -10.64 -7.19 2.79
CA PRO A 77 -11.93 -7.52 2.18
C PRO A 77 -12.31 -8.98 2.41
N VAL A 78 -13.59 -9.22 2.67
CA VAL A 78 -14.21 -10.55 2.83
C VAL A 78 -14.48 -11.23 1.49
#